data_AF-A0A1E1W8I1-F1
#
_entry.id   AF-A0A1E1W8I1-F1
#
_cell.length_a   1.000
_cell.length_b   1.000
_cell.length_c   1.000
_cell.angle_alpha   90.00
_cell.angle_beta   90.00
_cell.angle_gamma   90.00
#
_symmetry.space_group_name_H-M   'P 1'
#
loop_
_entity.id
_entity.type
_entity.pdbx_description
1 polymer ?
#
loop_
_entity_poly.entity_id
_entity_poly.type
_entity_poly.pdbx_seq_one_letter_code
_entity_poly.pdbx_strand_id
1 'polypeptide(L)'
;GNPQDLFHALNNPHLELNFKIDKFAIPLLFEEMKLEKCELEKNLNESEIAASVGYLTAIAAISQAVDRGDEVAVWNSLNSNQIHLEGLRPHCRRRYLSALVTALQVKIREQCACPLLTLEDIRDTIDMVNMKDDDNEELVTVINGINKAVSEEDAEALTSWLKNSCLKIS
;
A
#
# COMPACT_ATOMS: atom_id res chain seq x y z
N GLY A 1 27.13 -9.02 -2.17
CA GLY A 1 27.07 -8.70 -0.73
C GLY A 1 25.78 -9.25 -0.16
N ASN A 2 25.60 -9.10 1.14
CA ASN A 2 24.38 -9.44 1.88
C ASN A 2 23.74 -8.15 2.48
N PRO A 3 22.54 -8.22 3.09
CA PRO A 3 21.89 -7.04 3.67
C PRO A 3 22.70 -6.33 4.76
N GLN A 4 23.50 -7.05 5.54
CA GLN A 4 24.37 -6.47 6.57
C GLN A 4 25.52 -5.67 5.94
N ASP A 5 26.09 -6.14 4.84
CA ASP A 5 27.11 -5.39 4.07
C ASP A 5 26.53 -4.07 3.55
N LEU A 6 25.28 -4.11 3.03
CA LEU A 6 24.59 -2.90 2.58
C LEU A 6 24.38 -1.91 3.72
N PHE A 7 23.91 -2.37 4.88
CA PHE A 7 23.73 -1.51 6.05
C PHE A 7 25.03 -0.82 6.46
N HIS A 8 26.16 -1.54 6.48
CA HIS A 8 27.45 -0.94 6.77
C HIS A 8 27.87 0.09 5.71
N ALA A 9 27.67 -0.22 4.43
CA ALA A 9 28.00 0.68 3.34
C ALA A 9 27.16 1.98 3.39
N LEU A 10 25.85 1.87 3.66
CA LEU A 10 24.96 3.04 3.74
C LEU A 10 25.23 3.95 4.94
N ASN A 11 25.91 3.46 5.98
CA ASN A 11 26.36 4.28 7.11
C ASN A 11 27.72 4.95 6.85
N ASN A 12 28.28 4.83 5.64
CA ASN A 12 29.53 5.50 5.29
C ASN A 12 29.32 7.03 5.24
N PRO A 13 30.10 7.82 6.00
CA PRO A 13 29.97 9.28 6.02
C PRO A 13 30.22 9.94 4.65
N HIS A 14 30.88 9.25 3.71
CA HIS A 14 31.14 9.75 2.36
C HIS A 14 29.92 9.70 1.43
N LEU A 15 28.80 9.08 1.81
CA LEU A 15 27.56 9.08 1.01
C LEU A 15 26.66 10.29 1.28
N GLU A 16 27.03 11.14 2.24
CA GLU A 16 26.34 12.39 2.61
C GLU A 16 24.81 12.24 2.79
N LEU A 17 24.35 11.07 3.26
CA LEU A 17 22.94 10.84 3.52
C LEU A 17 22.46 11.77 4.66
N ASN A 18 21.47 12.60 4.35
CA ASN A 18 20.91 13.57 5.30
C ASN A 18 20.01 12.97 6.39
N PHE A 19 19.98 11.63 6.50
CA PHE A 19 19.14 10.91 7.45
C PHE A 19 19.82 9.61 7.88
N LYS A 20 19.43 9.10 9.05
CA LYS A 20 19.91 7.82 9.56
C LYS A 20 19.14 6.67 8.94
N ILE A 21 19.86 5.61 8.57
CA ILE A 21 19.24 4.38 8.05
C ILE A 21 18.81 3.50 9.21
N ASP A 22 17.51 3.21 9.29
CA ASP A 22 16.97 2.23 10.21
C ASP A 22 17.28 0.82 9.71
N LYS A 23 17.77 -0.06 10.59
CA LYS A 23 18.02 -1.46 10.27
C LYS A 23 16.73 -2.18 9.83
N PHE A 24 15.56 -1.73 10.28
CA PHE A 24 14.26 -2.23 9.84
C PHE A 24 14.06 -2.12 8.32
N ALA A 25 14.58 -1.07 7.68
CA ALA A 25 14.39 -0.83 6.25
C ALA A 25 15.32 -1.69 5.36
N ILE A 26 16.36 -2.30 5.93
CA ILE A 26 17.44 -2.93 5.17
C ILE A 26 17.03 -4.11 4.28
N PRO A 27 16.08 -4.99 4.69
CA PRO A 27 15.61 -6.03 3.80
C PRO A 27 14.98 -5.47 2.51
N LEU A 28 14.18 -4.40 2.61
CA LEU A 28 13.56 -3.76 1.45
C LEU A 28 14.60 -3.04 0.59
N LEU A 29 15.47 -2.23 1.22
CA LEU A 29 16.56 -1.53 0.54
C LEU A 29 17.43 -2.50 -0.27
N PHE A 30 17.81 -3.63 0.33
CA PHE A 30 18.67 -4.61 -0.33
C PHE A 30 18.00 -5.28 -1.52
N GLU A 31 16.76 -5.75 -1.38
CA GLU A 31 16.06 -6.43 -2.46
C GLU A 31 15.74 -5.49 -3.63
N GLU A 32 15.22 -4.29 -3.35
CA GLU A 32 14.82 -3.33 -4.39
C GLU A 32 16.03 -2.72 -5.10
N MET A 33 17.10 -2.32 -4.39
CA MET A 33 18.31 -1.79 -5.04
C MET A 33 19.04 -2.87 -5.85
N LYS A 34 18.93 -4.15 -5.45
CA LYS A 34 19.44 -5.28 -6.23
C LYS A 34 18.67 -5.41 -7.54
N LEU A 35 17.34 -5.32 -7.50
CA LEU A 35 16.49 -5.33 -8.69
C LEU A 35 16.80 -4.13 -9.61
N GLU A 36 16.84 -2.91 -9.06
CA GLU A 36 17.17 -1.69 -9.81
C GLU A 36 18.51 -1.81 -10.54
N LYS A 37 19.55 -2.32 -9.85
CA LYS A 37 20.85 -2.56 -10.47
C LYS A 37 20.79 -3.61 -11.60
N CYS A 38 20.02 -4.68 -11.41
CA CYS A 38 19.84 -5.72 -12.41
C CYS A 38 19.12 -5.18 -13.65
N GLU A 39 18.11 -4.34 -13.48
CA GLU A 39 17.32 -3.75 -14.57
C GLU A 39 18.11 -2.68 -15.35
N LEU A 40 18.90 -1.86 -14.67
CA LEU A 40 19.66 -0.78 -15.32
C LEU A 40 20.98 -1.26 -15.94
N GLU A 41 21.41 -2.49 -15.65
CA GLU A 41 22.68 -3.10 -16.10
C GLU A 41 23.93 -2.21 -15.88
N LYS A 42 23.87 -1.29 -14.90
CA LYS A 42 24.95 -0.35 -14.57
C LYS A 42 25.17 -0.22 -13.07
N ASN A 43 26.30 0.35 -12.69
CA ASN A 43 26.51 0.76 -11.30
C ASN A 43 25.79 2.09 -11.05
N LEU A 44 25.12 2.19 -9.91
CA LEU A 44 24.54 3.44 -9.43
C LEU A 44 25.66 4.36 -8.92
N ASN A 45 25.57 5.64 -9.25
CA ASN A 45 26.43 6.65 -8.64
C ASN A 45 25.91 7.07 -7.25
N GLU A 46 26.66 7.89 -6.53
CA GLU A 46 26.31 8.35 -5.18
C GLU A 46 24.93 9.03 -5.10
N SER A 47 24.62 9.91 -6.05
CA SER A 47 23.33 10.61 -6.09
C SER A 47 22.17 9.67 -6.36
N GLU A 48 22.37 8.67 -7.23
CA GLU A 48 21.36 7.64 -7.52
C GLU A 48 21.13 6.76 -6.28
N ILE A 49 22.21 6.34 -5.60
CA ILE A 49 22.11 5.58 -4.35
C ILE A 49 21.34 6.39 -3.29
N ALA A 50 21.68 7.67 -3.09
CA ALA A 50 21.01 8.50 -2.10
C ALA A 50 19.51 8.68 -2.40
N ALA A 51 19.16 8.86 -3.67
CA ALA A 51 17.77 8.96 -4.11
C ALA A 51 17.00 7.65 -3.87
N SER A 52 17.53 6.50 -4.31
CA SER A 52 16.91 5.20 -4.10
C SER A 52 16.75 4.89 -2.61
N VAL A 53 17.78 5.16 -1.80
CA VAL A 53 17.74 4.92 -0.35
C VAL A 53 16.68 5.80 0.32
N GLY A 54 16.57 7.08 -0.05
CA GLY A 54 15.55 7.98 0.50
C GLY A 54 14.14 7.53 0.16
N TYR A 55 13.90 7.17 -1.10
CA TYR A 55 12.63 6.67 -1.58
C TYR A 55 12.22 5.35 -0.90
N LEU A 56 13.12 4.37 -0.87
CA LEU A 56 12.85 3.06 -0.26
C LEU A 56 12.71 3.13 1.26
N THR A 57 13.40 4.07 1.93
CA THR A 57 13.21 4.32 3.36
C THR A 57 11.81 4.87 3.64
N ALA A 58 11.26 5.73 2.78
CA ALA A 58 9.89 6.22 2.91
C ALA A 58 8.86 5.07 2.78
N ILE A 59 9.09 4.13 1.86
CA ILE A 59 8.25 2.92 1.71
C ILE A 59 8.38 2.01 2.94
N ALA A 60 9.61 1.76 3.42
CA ALA A 60 9.84 0.94 4.61
C ALA A 60 9.17 1.51 5.87
N ALA A 61 9.07 2.84 5.99
CA ALA A 61 8.38 3.50 7.08
C ALA A 61 6.89 3.12 7.16
N ILE A 62 6.24 2.82 6.02
CA ILE A 62 4.86 2.32 6.01
C ILE A 62 4.80 0.95 6.66
N SER A 63 5.66 0.01 6.25
CA SER A 63 5.73 -1.32 6.88
C SER A 63 5.98 -1.22 8.38
N GLN A 64 6.83 -0.29 8.80
CA GLN A 64 7.14 -0.07 10.22
C GLN A 64 5.92 0.49 10.99
N ALA A 65 5.17 1.41 10.39
CA ALA A 65 3.95 1.95 11.00
C ALA A 65 2.83 0.90 11.07
N VAL A 66 2.72 0.06 10.02
CA VAL A 66 1.78 -1.08 9.96
C VAL A 66 2.11 -2.11 11.04
N ASP A 67 3.38 -2.46 11.21
CA ASP A 67 3.85 -3.42 12.23
C ASP A 67 3.51 -2.95 13.67
N ARG A 68 3.57 -1.64 13.91
CA ARG A 68 3.14 -1.03 15.18
C ARG A 68 1.61 -0.91 15.34
N GLY A 69 0.85 -1.12 14.27
CA GLY A 69 -0.60 -0.89 14.26
C GLY A 69 -1.00 0.58 14.40
N ASP A 70 -0.10 1.51 14.06
CA ASP A 70 -0.32 2.96 14.22
C ASP A 70 -1.03 3.54 13.00
N GLU A 71 -2.36 3.64 13.06
CA GLU A 71 -3.21 4.15 11.97
C GLU A 71 -2.81 5.56 11.52
N VAL A 72 -2.46 6.44 12.46
CA VAL A 72 -2.12 7.84 12.15
C VAL A 72 -0.79 7.90 11.42
N ALA A 73 0.22 7.15 11.89
CA ALA A 73 1.51 7.06 11.22
C ALA A 73 1.37 6.43 9.83
N VAL A 74 0.60 5.34 9.70
CA VAL A 74 0.34 4.70 8.40
C VAL A 74 -0.30 5.68 7.43
N TRP A 75 -1.34 6.40 7.86
CA TRP A 75 -1.99 7.39 7.00
C TRP A 75 -1.05 8.51 6.57
N ASN A 76 -0.25 9.05 7.49
CA ASN A 76 0.69 10.12 7.18
C ASN A 76 1.78 9.65 6.20
N SER A 77 2.27 8.41 6.35
CA SER A 77 3.26 7.83 5.44
C SER A 77 2.67 7.53 4.05
N LEU A 78 1.44 7.00 3.98
CA LEU A 78 0.75 6.77 2.71
C LEU A 78 0.51 8.09 1.96
N ASN A 79 0.13 9.14 2.67
CA ASN A 79 -0.17 10.46 2.11
C ASN A 79 1.11 11.32 1.90
N SER A 80 2.30 10.73 2.00
CA SER A 80 3.56 11.41 1.75
C SER A 80 3.77 11.64 0.25
N ASN A 81 4.21 12.84 -0.11
CA ASN A 81 4.59 13.15 -1.49
C ASN A 81 5.81 12.36 -1.99
N GLN A 82 6.54 11.66 -1.11
CA GLN A 82 7.76 10.94 -1.48
C GLN A 82 7.49 9.66 -2.28
N ILE A 83 6.33 9.02 -2.11
CA ILE A 83 6.00 7.74 -2.75
C ILE A 83 4.97 7.88 -3.88
N HIS A 84 4.47 9.10 -4.11
CA HIS A 84 3.50 9.43 -5.16
C HIS A 84 2.32 8.43 -5.22
N LEU A 85 1.71 8.16 -4.07
CA LEU A 85 0.54 7.29 -3.98
C LEU A 85 -0.73 8.10 -4.22
N GLU A 86 -1.59 7.61 -5.11
CA GLU A 86 -2.85 8.25 -5.50
C GLU A 86 -4.06 7.44 -4.99
N GLY A 87 -5.27 8.00 -5.11
CA GLY A 87 -6.51 7.28 -4.81
C GLY A 87 -6.78 7.03 -3.32
N LEU A 88 -6.03 7.65 -2.41
CA LEU A 88 -6.26 7.53 -0.97
C LEU A 88 -7.57 8.21 -0.55
N ARG A 89 -8.42 7.44 0.15
CA ARG A 89 -9.71 7.90 0.65
C ARG A 89 -9.66 8.06 2.18
N PRO A 90 -9.89 9.27 2.73
CA PRO A 90 -9.80 9.50 4.18
C PRO A 90 -10.71 8.62 5.03
N HIS A 91 -11.90 8.25 4.54
CA HIS A 91 -12.83 7.35 5.24
C HIS A 91 -12.41 5.88 5.19
N CYS A 92 -11.41 5.52 4.38
CA CYS A 92 -10.87 4.16 4.27
C CYS A 92 -9.67 3.89 5.19
N ARG A 93 -9.13 4.88 5.93
CA ARG A 93 -7.92 4.77 6.78
C ARG A 93 -7.80 3.47 7.57
N ARG A 94 -8.83 3.14 8.35
CA ARG A 94 -8.88 1.92 9.18
C ARG A 94 -8.81 0.64 8.35
N ARG A 95 -9.48 0.63 7.20
CA ARG A 95 -9.51 -0.52 6.29
C ARG A 95 -8.17 -0.69 5.58
N TYR A 96 -7.53 0.41 5.18
CA TYR A 96 -6.16 0.36 4.65
C TYR A 96 -5.19 -0.24 5.67
N LEU A 97 -5.19 0.25 6.92
CA LEU A 97 -4.34 -0.33 7.97
C LEU A 97 -4.60 -1.84 8.12
N SER A 98 -5.86 -2.25 8.28
CA SER A 98 -6.21 -3.66 8.47
C SER A 98 -5.75 -4.54 7.30
N ALA A 99 -5.89 -4.05 6.06
CA ALA A 99 -5.50 -4.79 4.87
C ALA A 99 -3.97 -4.85 4.73
N LEU A 100 -3.26 -3.76 5.01
CA LEU A 100 -1.80 -3.71 4.99
C LEU A 100 -1.17 -4.60 6.08
N VAL A 101 -1.77 -4.66 7.29
CA VAL A 101 -1.36 -5.62 8.32
C VAL A 101 -1.47 -7.05 7.81
N THR A 102 -2.57 -7.37 7.11
CA THR A 102 -2.78 -8.69 6.53
C THR A 102 -1.73 -9.00 5.46
N ALA A 103 -1.47 -8.06 4.54
CA ALA A 103 -0.44 -8.21 3.51
C ALA A 103 0.95 -8.44 4.13
N LEU A 104 1.32 -7.65 5.15
CA LEU A 104 2.61 -7.78 5.84
C LEU A 104 2.74 -9.15 6.52
N GLN A 105 1.69 -9.60 7.21
CA GLN A 105 1.66 -10.90 7.87
C GLN A 105 1.79 -12.06 6.87
N VAL A 106 1.20 -11.94 5.67
CA VAL A 106 1.37 -12.93 4.60
C VAL A 106 2.84 -13.01 4.20
N LYS A 107 3.52 -11.89 3.94
CA LYS A 107 4.95 -11.91 3.56
C LYS A 107 5.84 -12.54 4.61
N ILE A 108 5.57 -12.26 5.89
CA ILE A 108 6.30 -12.86 7.02
C ILE A 108 6.02 -14.37 7.10
N ARG A 109 4.76 -14.78 6.99
CA ARG A 109 4.35 -16.19 7.06
C ARG A 109 4.93 -17.03 5.93
N GLU A 110 4.91 -16.50 4.71
CA GLU A 110 5.42 -17.16 3.51
C GLU A 110 6.95 -17.06 3.39
N GLN A 111 7.62 -16.43 4.36
CA GLN A 111 9.09 -16.29 4.41
C GLN A 111 9.66 -15.69 3.12
N CYS A 112 8.96 -14.67 2.58
CA CYS A 112 9.42 -13.97 1.39
C CYS A 112 10.83 -13.39 1.61
N ALA A 113 11.61 -13.29 0.53
CA ALA A 113 12.97 -12.76 0.58
C ALA A 113 13.04 -11.37 1.22
N CYS A 114 12.04 -10.53 0.94
CA CYS A 114 11.77 -9.30 1.68
C CYS A 114 10.51 -9.49 2.54
N PRO A 115 10.58 -9.37 3.88
CA PRO A 115 9.42 -9.45 4.76
C PRO A 115 8.64 -8.13 4.85
N LEU A 116 9.14 -7.02 4.28
CA LEU A 116 8.47 -5.72 4.26
C LEU A 116 7.60 -5.58 3.00
N LEU A 117 6.60 -4.70 3.07
CA LEU A 117 5.78 -4.31 1.93
C LEU A 117 6.63 -3.52 0.91
N THR A 118 6.55 -3.92 -0.36
CA THR A 118 7.00 -3.12 -1.49
C THR A 118 5.95 -2.04 -1.82
N LEU A 119 6.27 -1.12 -2.72
CA LEU A 119 5.28 -0.15 -3.18
C LEU A 119 4.14 -0.81 -3.97
N GLU A 120 4.43 -1.89 -4.71
CA GLU A 120 3.42 -2.68 -5.42
C GLU A 120 2.45 -3.33 -4.43
N ASP A 121 2.95 -3.99 -3.37
CA ASP A 121 2.10 -4.54 -2.31
C ASP A 121 1.16 -3.50 -1.71
N ILE A 122 1.68 -2.28 -1.49
CA ILE A 122 0.91 -1.17 -0.92
C ILE A 122 -0.16 -0.71 -1.92
N ARG A 123 0.19 -0.47 -3.19
CA ARG A 123 -0.74 -0.03 -4.23
C ARG A 123 -1.87 -1.03 -4.42
N ASP A 124 -1.55 -2.31 -4.60
CA ASP A 124 -2.53 -3.38 -4.76
C ASP A 124 -3.47 -3.48 -3.55
N THR A 125 -2.93 -3.31 -2.34
CA THR A 125 -3.73 -3.32 -1.12
C THR A 125 -4.70 -2.13 -1.06
N ILE A 126 -4.25 -0.93 -1.42
CA ILE A 126 -5.09 0.28 -1.43
C ILE A 126 -6.18 0.16 -2.50
N ASP A 127 -5.81 -0.28 -3.71
CA ASP A 127 -6.75 -0.46 -4.82
C ASP A 127 -7.80 -1.52 -4.49
N MET A 128 -7.40 -2.65 -3.90
CA MET A 128 -8.35 -3.66 -3.42
C MET A 128 -9.33 -3.08 -2.39
N VAL A 129 -8.86 -2.28 -1.44
CA VAL A 129 -9.74 -1.66 -0.44
C VAL A 129 -10.69 -0.65 -1.08
N ASN A 130 -10.21 0.13 -2.05
CA ASN A 130 -11.01 1.09 -2.80
C ASN A 130 -12.09 0.42 -3.64
N MET A 131 -11.76 -0.65 -4.36
CA MET A 131 -12.75 -1.42 -5.12
C MET A 131 -13.85 -1.98 -4.21
N LYS A 132 -13.47 -2.52 -3.04
CA LYS A 132 -14.45 -2.99 -2.04
C LYS A 132 -15.28 -1.84 -1.45
N ASP A 133 -14.74 -0.63 -1.39
CA ASP A 133 -15.47 0.56 -0.95
C ASP A 133 -16.53 0.95 -1.98
N ASP A 134 -16.14 1.02 -3.25
CA ASP A 134 -17.04 1.31 -4.38
C ASP A 134 -18.18 0.29 -4.47
N ASP A 135 -17.86 -1.01 -4.39
CA ASP A 135 -18.85 -2.10 -4.40
C ASP A 135 -19.90 -1.94 -3.28
N ASN A 136 -19.45 -1.51 -2.09
CA ASN A 136 -20.35 -1.30 -0.95
C ASN A 136 -21.24 -0.06 -1.14
N GLU A 137 -20.70 1.04 -1.66
CA GLU A 137 -21.47 2.25 -1.94
C GLU A 137 -22.54 2.01 -3.02
N GLU A 138 -22.19 1.25 -4.06
CA GLU A 138 -23.14 0.85 -5.10
C GLU A 138 -24.25 -0.04 -4.53
N LEU A 139 -23.90 -1.04 -3.72
CA LEU A 139 -24.88 -1.91 -3.07
C LEU A 139 -25.85 -1.12 -2.18
N VAL A 140 -25.34 -0.18 -1.38
CA VAL A 140 -26.18 0.70 -0.55
C VAL A 140 -27.13 1.53 -1.42
N THR A 141 -26.65 2.04 -2.55
CA THR A 141 -27.47 2.80 -3.50
C THR A 141 -28.60 1.96 -4.06
N VAL A 142 -28.31 0.73 -4.47
CA VAL A 142 -29.32 -0.19 -5.01
C VAL A 142 -30.36 -0.55 -3.94
N ILE A 143 -29.94 -0.85 -2.72
CA ILE A 143 -30.86 -1.18 -1.60
C ILE A 143 -31.78 0.01 -1.30
N ASN A 144 -31.24 1.23 -1.27
CA ASN A 144 -32.04 2.44 -1.07
C ASN A 144 -33.05 2.67 -2.20
N GLY A 145 -32.64 2.41 -3.46
CA GLY A 145 -33.53 2.47 -4.62
C GLY A 145 -34.70 1.48 -4.54
N ILE A 146 -34.43 0.25 -4.12
CA ILE A 146 -35.46 -0.78 -3.88
C ILE A 146 -36.44 -0.31 -2.80
N ASN A 147 -35.93 0.11 -1.63
CA ASN A 147 -36.78 0.54 -0.51
C ASN A 147 -37.68 1.72 -0.90
N LYS A 148 -37.15 2.64 -1.71
CA LYS A 148 -37.91 3.78 -2.23
C LYS A 148 -39.01 3.32 -3.19
N ALA A 149 -38.69 2.51 -4.18
CA ALA A 149 -39.67 2.01 -5.16
C ALA A 149 -40.81 1.22 -4.49
N VAL A 150 -40.50 0.42 -3.46
CA VAL A 150 -41.52 -0.27 -2.64
C VAL A 150 -42.42 0.73 -1.90
N SER A 151 -41.84 1.77 -1.31
CA SER A 151 -42.59 2.79 -0.55
C SER A 151 -43.49 3.64 -1.45
N GLU A 152 -43.11 3.83 -2.71
CA GLU A 152 -43.84 4.61 -3.71
C GLU A 152 -44.80 3.76 -4.57
N GLU A 153 -44.86 2.44 -4.32
CA GLU A 153 -45.62 1.46 -5.11
C GLU A 153 -45.27 1.46 -6.62
N ASP A 154 -44.03 1.86 -6.96
CA ASP A 154 -43.53 1.91 -8.34
C ASP A 154 -42.91 0.57 -8.77
N ALA A 155 -43.74 -0.25 -9.42
CA ALA A 155 -43.36 -1.58 -9.90
C ALA A 155 -42.30 -1.54 -11.03
N GLU A 156 -42.25 -0.47 -11.83
CA GLU A 156 -41.30 -0.35 -12.94
C GLU A 156 -39.90 -0.04 -12.39
N ALA A 157 -39.80 0.95 -11.50
CA ALA A 157 -38.57 1.28 -10.81
C ALA A 157 -38.04 0.10 -9.98
N LEU A 158 -38.92 -0.60 -9.25
CA LEU A 158 -38.54 -1.78 -8.48
C LEU A 158 -37.93 -2.87 -9.37
N THR A 159 -38.55 -3.14 -10.52
CA THR A 159 -38.04 -4.14 -11.48
C THR A 159 -36.69 -3.74 -12.05
N SER A 160 -36.45 -2.45 -12.29
CA SER A 160 -35.17 -1.92 -12.76
C SER A 160 -34.07 -2.15 -11.72
N TRP A 161 -34.31 -1.77 -10.46
CA TRP A 161 -33.34 -1.95 -9.37
C TRP A 161 -33.01 -3.41 -9.09
N LEU A 162 -34.01 -4.30 -9.12
CA LEU A 162 -33.81 -5.74 -8.90
C LEU A 162 -32.96 -6.43 -9.99
N LYS A 163 -32.88 -5.83 -11.19
CA LYS A 163 -32.03 -6.33 -12.27
C LYS A 163 -30.57 -5.87 -12.16
N ASN A 164 -30.25 -5.00 -11.19
CA ASN A 164 -28.89 -4.52 -11.01
C ASN A 164 -27.94 -5.68 -10.62
N SER A 165 -26.82 -5.80 -11.32
CA SER A 165 -25.82 -6.87 -11.15
C SER A 165 -25.21 -6.95 -9.74
N CYS A 166 -25.26 -5.86 -8.97
CA CYS A 166 -24.63 -5.78 -7.66
C CYS A 166 -25.39 -6.52 -6.57
N LEU A 167 -26.66 -6.88 -6.80
CA LEU A 167 -27.45 -7.65 -5.82
C LEU A 167 -27.06 -9.13 -5.74
N LYS A 168 -26.27 -9.66 -6.70
CA LYS A 168 -25.81 -11.06 -6.76
C LYS A 168 -26.92 -12.08 -6.43
N ILE A 169 -28.17 -11.80 -6.81
CA ILE A 169 -29.31 -12.69 -6.55
C ILE A 169 -29.25 -13.78 -7.62
N SER A 170 -28.72 -14.94 -7.23
CA SER A 170 -28.64 -16.16 -8.04
C SER A 170 -29.97 -16.92 -8.05
#